data_AF-A0A7W8SYK2-F1
#
_entry.id   AF-A0A7W8SYK2-F1
#
_cell.length_a   1.000
_cell.length_b   1.000
_cell.length_c   1.000
_cell.angle_alpha   90.00
_cell.angle_beta   90.00
_cell.angle_gamma   90.00
#
_symmetry.space_group_name_H-M   'P 1'
#
loop_
_entity.id
_entity.type
_entity.pdbx_description
1 polymer ?
#
loop_
_entity_poly.entity_id
_entity_poly.type
_entity_poly.pdbx_seq_one_letter_code
_entity_poly.pdbx_strand_id
1 'polypeptide(L)'
;MRVYELKSPTAFQTGDFFTLQSDDKKILGDDVLVVDEFILRPGDTREIVRKSNPATTAIGVLAGYRDLGKSVWRAVYRLPIAPDAAWYRMALPDKEQKLTIQLDQRTVSISKSD
;
A
#
# COMPACT_ATOMS: atom_id res chain seq x y z
N MET A 1 9.68 5.54 -4.04
CA MET A 1 8.54 5.01 -3.27
C MET A 1 7.94 3.87 -4.05
N ARG A 2 7.58 2.78 -3.39
CA ARG A 2 6.78 1.70 -3.98
C ARG A 2 5.44 1.59 -3.30
N VAL A 3 4.39 1.36 -4.08
CA VAL A 3 3.03 1.09 -3.61
C VAL A 3 2.68 -0.34 -4.02
N TYR A 4 2.17 -1.11 -3.08
CA TYR A 4 1.87 -2.52 -3.22
C TYR A 4 0.38 -2.75 -3.06
N GLU A 5 -0.24 -3.50 -3.97
CA GLU A 5 -1.46 -4.24 -3.67
C GLU A 5 -1.09 -5.61 -3.13
N LEU A 6 -1.61 -5.93 -1.95
CA LEU A 6 -1.26 -7.14 -1.22
C LEU A 6 -2.48 -8.01 -0.98
N LYS A 7 -2.33 -9.31 -1.23
CA LYS A 7 -3.27 -10.35 -0.79
C LYS A 7 -3.22 -10.53 0.73
N SER A 8 -2.02 -10.41 1.31
CA SER A 8 -1.78 -10.43 2.75
C SER A 8 -0.64 -9.47 3.09
N PRO A 9 -0.76 -8.63 4.13
CA PRO A 9 0.30 -7.70 4.51
C PRO A 9 1.38 -8.32 5.41
N THR A 10 1.21 -9.56 5.88
CA THR A 10 2.03 -10.10 6.98
C THR A 10 3.51 -10.17 6.64
N ALA A 11 3.89 -10.79 5.51
CA ALA A 11 5.29 -10.87 5.08
C ALA A 11 5.88 -9.48 4.78
N PHE A 12 5.06 -8.60 4.19
CA PHE A 12 5.44 -7.22 3.93
C PHE A 12 5.73 -6.44 5.22
N GLN A 13 4.98 -6.69 6.30
CA GLN A 13 5.14 -6.04 7.61
C GLN A 13 6.35 -6.53 8.40
N THR A 14 6.86 -7.73 8.13
CA THR A 14 8.01 -8.31 8.85
C THR A 14 9.30 -8.28 8.04
N GLY A 15 9.23 -8.12 6.72
CA GLY A 15 10.39 -8.05 5.85
C GLY A 15 11.33 -6.88 6.16
N ASP A 16 12.62 -7.06 5.89
CA ASP A 16 13.58 -5.97 5.95
C ASP A 16 13.47 -5.07 4.70
N PHE A 17 13.89 -3.82 4.83
CA PHE A 17 13.79 -2.83 3.76
C PHE A 17 14.50 -3.26 2.48
N PHE A 18 15.73 -3.79 2.60
CA PHE A 18 16.57 -4.05 1.44
C PHE A 18 16.03 -5.20 0.60
N THR A 19 15.59 -6.29 1.24
CA THR A 19 14.93 -7.40 0.53
C THR A 19 13.65 -6.93 -0.14
N LEU A 20 12.79 -6.16 0.55
CA LEU A 20 11.57 -5.61 -0.05
C LEU A 20 11.86 -4.66 -1.23
N GLN A 21 12.99 -3.95 -1.21
CA GLN A 21 13.38 -3.03 -2.28
C GLN A 21 14.07 -3.74 -3.46
N SER A 22 14.87 -4.78 -3.24
CA SER A 22 15.64 -5.42 -4.31
C SER A 22 15.00 -6.69 -4.86
N ASP A 23 14.27 -7.43 -4.03
CA ASP A 23 13.73 -8.77 -4.35
C ASP A 23 12.48 -9.05 -3.52
N ASP A 24 11.43 -8.25 -3.76
CA ASP A 24 10.15 -8.38 -3.05
C ASP A 24 9.51 -9.75 -3.25
N LYS A 25 9.59 -10.33 -4.45
CA LYS A 25 9.05 -11.68 -4.74
C LYS A 25 9.62 -12.76 -3.86
N LYS A 26 10.89 -12.70 -3.49
CA LYS A 26 11.51 -13.70 -2.61
C LYS A 26 10.86 -13.79 -1.25
N ILE A 27 10.37 -12.67 -0.71
CA ILE A 27 9.76 -12.62 0.64
C ILE A 27 8.23 -12.58 0.60
N LEU A 28 7.65 -11.94 -0.42
CA LEU A 28 6.19 -11.78 -0.54
C LEU A 28 5.55 -12.93 -1.32
N GLY A 29 6.27 -13.61 -2.21
CA GLY A 29 5.71 -14.67 -3.05
C GLY A 29 4.44 -14.23 -3.77
N ASP A 30 3.36 -15.00 -3.60
CA ASP A 30 2.05 -14.71 -4.20
C ASP A 30 1.23 -13.66 -3.42
N ASP A 31 1.75 -13.14 -2.30
CA ASP A 31 1.07 -12.09 -1.54
C ASP A 31 1.18 -10.72 -2.22
N VAL A 32 2.12 -10.53 -3.16
CA VAL A 32 2.20 -9.31 -3.98
C VAL A 32 1.38 -9.47 -5.27
N LEU A 33 0.41 -8.57 -5.45
CA LEU A 33 -0.51 -8.61 -6.60
C LEU A 33 -0.14 -7.54 -7.65
N VAL A 34 0.22 -6.35 -7.17
CA VAL A 34 0.62 -5.20 -7.99
C VAL A 34 1.72 -4.44 -7.26
N VAL A 35 2.69 -3.92 -8.02
CA VAL A 35 3.72 -2.99 -7.52
C VAL A 35 3.81 -1.81 -8.47
N ASP A 36 3.66 -0.61 -7.93
CA ASP A 36 3.94 0.63 -8.63
C ASP A 36 5.16 1.30 -8.00
N GLU A 37 6.09 1.77 -8.83
CA GLU A 37 7.29 2.47 -8.39
C GLU A 37 7.31 3.92 -8.87
N PHE A 38 7.59 4.83 -7.94
CA PHE A 38 7.59 6.27 -8.18
C PHE A 38 8.86 6.91 -7.63
N ILE A 39 9.42 7.84 -8.40
CA ILE A 39 10.38 8.81 -7.92
C ILE A 39 9.64 10.12 -7.68
N LEU A 40 9.69 10.63 -6.45
CA LEU A 40 9.00 11.85 -6.03
C LEU A 40 10.04 12.88 -5.58
N ARG A 41 9.84 14.14 -5.99
CA ARG A 41 10.57 15.30 -5.47
C ARG A 41 9.77 15.94 -4.33
N PRO A 42 10.43 16.69 -3.43
CA PRO A 42 9.71 17.46 -2.40
C PRO A 42 8.66 18.38 -3.04
N GLY A 43 7.41 18.29 -2.55
CA GLY A 43 6.27 19.03 -3.10
C GLY A 43 5.50 18.33 -4.23
N ASP A 44 6.00 17.21 -4.76
CA ASP A 44 5.28 16.44 -5.77
C ASP A 44 4.01 15.82 -5.19
N THR A 45 2.92 15.89 -5.96
CA THR A 45 1.68 15.15 -5.71
C THR A 45 1.41 14.23 -6.90
N ARG A 46 0.98 12.99 -6.63
CA ARG A 46 0.59 12.01 -7.64
C ARG A 46 -0.77 11.44 -7.29
N GLU A 47 -1.61 11.29 -8.29
CA GLU A 47 -2.90 10.62 -8.18
C GLU A 47 -2.84 9.30 -8.94
N ILE A 48 -3.36 8.23 -8.32
CA ILE A 48 -3.46 6.90 -8.93
C ILE A 48 -4.93 6.50 -8.86
N VAL A 49 -5.56 6.35 -10.03
CA VAL A 49 -6.94 5.87 -10.14
C VAL A 49 -6.92 4.57 -10.93
N ARG A 50 -7.40 3.50 -10.32
CA ARG A 50 -7.51 2.19 -10.97
C ARG A 50 -8.55 1.31 -10.29
N LYS A 51 -8.96 0.25 -10.99
CA LYS A 51 -9.64 -0.89 -10.38
C LYS A 51 -8.60 -1.79 -9.71
N SER A 52 -8.68 -1.94 -8.39
CA SER A 52 -7.80 -2.88 -7.67
C SER A 52 -8.06 -4.33 -8.04
N ASN A 53 -7.04 -5.17 -7.83
CA ASN A 53 -7.18 -6.61 -7.97
C ASN A 53 -8.25 -7.12 -6.97
N PRO A 54 -9.16 -8.01 -7.39
CA PRO A 54 -10.19 -8.56 -6.48
C PRO A 54 -9.66 -9.25 -5.24
N ALA A 55 -8.43 -9.77 -5.28
CA ALA A 55 -7.76 -10.41 -4.16
C ALA A 55 -7.04 -9.43 -3.22
N THR A 56 -7.02 -8.13 -3.53
CA THR A 56 -6.34 -7.11 -2.73
C THR A 56 -7.07 -6.91 -1.40
N THR A 57 -6.35 -7.14 -0.30
CA THR A 57 -6.86 -6.94 1.06
C THR A 57 -6.14 -5.81 1.79
N ALA A 58 -4.96 -5.39 1.29
CA ALA A 58 -4.19 -4.30 1.88
C ALA A 58 -3.40 -3.53 0.82
N ILE A 59 -3.15 -2.26 1.13
CA ILE A 59 -2.19 -1.41 0.43
C ILE A 59 -0.95 -1.27 1.31
N GLY A 60 0.21 -1.64 0.77
CA GLY A 60 1.51 -1.44 1.40
C GLY A 60 2.27 -0.29 0.73
N VAL A 61 3.04 0.48 1.48
CA VAL A 61 3.93 1.50 0.92
C VAL A 61 5.32 1.35 1.49
N LEU A 62 6.32 1.43 0.62
CA LEU A 62 7.75 1.44 0.94
C LEU A 62 8.38 2.77 0.49
N ALA A 63 8.97 3.51 1.43
CA ALA A 63 9.62 4.79 1.18
C ALA A 63 11.13 4.71 1.49
N GLY A 64 11.96 4.96 0.48
CA GLY A 64 13.42 4.93 0.60
C GLY A 64 14.00 6.20 1.23
N TYR A 65 13.89 6.33 2.55
CA TYR A 65 14.53 7.41 3.31
C TYR A 65 16.05 7.22 3.40
N ARG A 66 16.79 8.33 3.55
CA ARG A 66 18.27 8.32 3.62
C ARG A 66 18.81 7.67 4.89
N ASP A 67 18.12 7.84 6.02
CA ASP A 67 18.47 7.22 7.32
C ASP A 67 17.31 6.35 7.79
N LEU A 68 17.29 5.10 7.32
CA LEU A 68 16.21 4.15 7.62
C LEU A 68 16.10 3.83 9.11
N GLY A 69 17.22 3.85 9.85
CA GLY A 69 17.24 3.55 11.29
C GLY A 69 16.52 4.60 12.14
N LYS A 70 16.29 5.80 11.59
CA LYS A 70 15.57 6.91 12.26
C LYS A 70 14.27 7.28 11.56
N SER A 71 13.77 6.42 10.67
CA SER A 71 12.61 6.72 9.82
C SER A 71 11.58 5.61 9.88
N VAL A 72 10.30 5.99 9.77
CA VAL A 72 9.20 5.05 9.47
C VAL A 72 9.11 4.95 7.95
N TRP A 73 9.72 3.93 7.39
CA TRP A 73 9.84 3.72 5.94
C TRP A 73 8.76 2.82 5.34
N ARG A 74 7.88 2.24 6.17
CA ARG A 74 6.81 1.35 5.77
C ARG A 74 5.49 1.74 6.39
N ALA A 75 4.43 1.71 5.59
CA ALA A 75 3.05 1.82 6.05
C ALA A 75 2.18 0.75 5.39
N VAL A 76 1.12 0.34 6.09
CA VAL A 76 0.13 -0.61 5.59
C VAL A 76 -1.26 -0.12 5.95
N TYR A 77 -2.15 -0.11 4.97
CA TYR A 77 -3.57 0.13 5.15
C TYR A 77 -4.35 -1.12 4.77
N ARG A 78 -5.10 -1.70 5.72
CA ARG A 78 -5.99 -2.82 5.42
C ARG A 78 -7.29 -2.28 4.84
N LEU A 79 -7.68 -2.80 3.68
CA LEU A 79 -8.92 -2.41 3.05
C LEU A 79 -10.10 -2.98 3.86
N PRO A 80 -11.24 -2.27 3.92
CA PRO A 80 -12.42 -2.78 4.58
C PRO A 80 -12.91 -4.04 3.86
N ILE A 81 -13.11 -5.12 4.63
CA ILE A 81 -13.69 -6.36 4.10
C ILE A 81 -15.13 -6.08 3.70
N ALA A 82 -15.53 -6.49 2.50
CA ALA A 82 -16.92 -6.48 2.11
C ALA A 82 -17.70 -7.44 3.05
N PRO A 83 -18.75 -6.97 3.76
CA PRO A 83 -19.57 -7.88 4.55
C PRO A 83 -20.13 -8.99 3.66
N ASP A 84 -20.18 -10.22 4.17
CA ASP A 84 -20.58 -11.40 3.38
C ASP A 84 -22.05 -11.36 2.92
N ALA A 85 -22.89 -10.60 3.63
CA ALA A 85 -24.30 -10.54 3.34
C ALA A 85 -24.58 -9.98 1.93
N ALA A 86 -25.24 -10.80 1.11
CA ALA A 86 -25.45 -10.57 -0.33
C ALA A 86 -26.13 -9.22 -0.65
N TRP A 87 -26.94 -8.68 0.27
CA TRP A 87 -27.60 -7.39 0.11
C TRP A 87 -26.64 -6.20 0.05
N TYR A 88 -25.45 -6.29 0.66
CA TYR A 88 -24.43 -5.24 0.59
C TYR A 88 -23.83 -5.07 -0.82
N ARG A 89 -23.87 -6.12 -1.66
CA ARG A 89 -23.35 -6.06 -3.05
C ARG A 89 -24.29 -5.31 -3.99
N MET A 90 -25.58 -5.19 -3.62
CA MET A 90 -26.61 -4.53 -4.42
C MET A 90 -26.88 -3.09 -3.98
N ALA A 91 -26.63 -2.75 -2.71
CA ALA A 91 -27.02 -1.47 -2.12
C ALA A 91 -25.93 -0.39 -2.12
N LEU A 92 -24.65 -0.74 -2.37
CA LEU A 92 -23.55 0.21 -2.33
C LEU A 92 -22.99 0.48 -3.74
N PRO A 93 -22.83 1.76 -4.15
CA PRO A 93 -22.09 2.10 -5.37
C PRO A 93 -20.65 1.59 -5.28
N ASP A 94 -19.95 1.54 -6.44
CA ASP A 94 -18.56 1.10 -6.56
C ASP A 94 -17.74 1.50 -5.33
N LYS A 95 -17.11 0.51 -4.68
CA LYS A 95 -16.39 0.67 -3.40
C LYS A 95 -15.07 1.41 -3.59
N GLU A 96 -15.12 2.61 -4.14
CA GLU A 96 -13.97 3.49 -4.27
C GLU A 96 -13.34 3.71 -2.89
N GLN A 97 -12.07 3.31 -2.77
CA GLN A 97 -11.26 3.62 -1.61
C GLN A 97 -10.35 4.78 -1.98
N LYS A 98 -10.65 5.96 -1.46
CA LYS A 98 -9.77 7.12 -1.58
C LYS A 98 -8.81 7.11 -0.42
N LEU A 99 -7.53 6.91 -0.73
CA LEU A 99 -6.45 6.86 0.24
C LEU A 99 -5.46 7.97 -0.04
N THR A 100 -4.99 8.63 1.01
CA THR A 100 -3.90 9.59 0.95
C THR A 100 -2.64 8.94 1.49
N ILE A 101 -1.59 8.90 0.67
CA ILE A 101 -0.24 8.48 1.09
C ILE A 101 0.57 9.76 1.33
N GLN A 102 1.00 9.99 2.57
CA GLN A 102 1.84 11.14 2.91
C GLN A 102 3.28 10.68 3.11
N LEU A 103 4.22 11.38 2.46
CA LEU A 103 5.65 11.22 2.67
C LEU A 103 6.20 12.50 3.30
N ASP A 104 6.49 12.42 4.60
CA ASP A 104 7.18 13.47 5.34
C ASP A 104 8.71 13.29 5.22
N GLN A 105 9.48 14.07 5.97
CA GLN A 105 10.94 13.98 5.93
C GLN A 105 11.51 12.62 6.38
N ARG A 106 10.79 11.88 7.23
CA ARG A 106 11.22 10.61 7.84
C ARG A 106 10.09 9.61 8.11
N THR A 107 8.89 9.87 7.62
CA THR A 107 7.71 9.04 7.92
C THR A 107 6.86 8.89 6.67
N VAL A 108 6.49 7.66 6.36
CA VAL A 108 5.39 7.39 5.43
C VAL A 108 4.16 6.97 6.20
N SER A 109 3.00 7.48 5.79
CA SER A 109 1.70 7.12 6.37
C SER A 109 0.66 6.93 5.26
N ILE A 110 -0.39 6.17 5.59
CA ILE A 110 -1.54 5.97 4.72
C ILE A 110 -2.79 6.25 5.55
N SER A 111 -3.63 7.15 5.08
CA SER A 111 -4.94 7.43 5.67
C SER A 111 -6.04 7.32 4.63
N LYS A 112 -7.27 7.11 5.10
CA LYS A 112 -8.43 7.32 4.24
C LYS A 112 -8.58 8.83 4.02
N SER A 113 -8.84 9.24 2.79
CA SER A 113 -9.21 10.63 2.49
C SER A 113 -10.65 10.88 2.96
N ASP A 114 -10.89 12.05 3.56
CA ASP A 114 -12.23 12.50 3.95
C ASP A 114 -13.12 12.82 2.74
#